data_AF-A0A2V6PIP4-F1
#
_entry.id   AF-A0A2V6PIP4-F1
#
_cell.length_a   1.000
_cell.length_b   1.000
_cell.length_c   1.000
_cell.angle_alpha   90.00
_cell.angle_beta   90.00
_cell.angle_gamma   90.00
#
_symmetry.space_group_name_H-M   'P 1'
#
loop_
_entity.id
_entity.type
_entity.pdbx_description
1 polymer ?
#
loop_
_entity_poly.entity_id
_entity_poly.type
_entity_poly.pdbx_seq_one_letter_code
_entity_poly.pdbx_strand_id
1 'polypeptide(L)' 'RGRDEMTVLIEVRGDPADRPSLMASYRELFKRRLGVDVLVEIVDPGSLLPLTGAGAQQKPVRLIHNRFER' A
#
# COMPACT_ATOMS: atom_id res chain seq x y z
N ARG A 1 6.88 -24.22 2.23
CA ARG A 1 5.64 -23.51 2.66
C ARG A 1 6.07 -22.12 3.10
N GLY A 2 5.94 -21.13 2.22
CA GLY A 2 6.42 -19.75 2.45
C GLY A 2 5.38 -18.91 3.18
N ARG A 3 5.82 -17.86 3.89
CA ARG A 3 4.92 -16.82 4.37
C ARG A 3 4.45 -16.00 3.18
N ASP A 4 3.18 -15.63 3.18
CA ASP A 4 2.65 -14.68 2.20
C ASP A 4 3.14 -13.28 2.56
N GLU A 5 3.60 -12.54 1.55
CA GLU A 5 4.01 -11.15 1.70
C GLU A 5 2.88 -10.23 1.22
N MET A 6 2.69 -9.12 1.92
CA MET A 6 1.72 -8.09 1.56
C MET A 6 2.39 -6.71 1.68
N THR A 7 2.29 -5.94 0.60
CA THR A 7 2.74 -4.55 0.55
C THR A 7 1.54 -3.62 0.43
N VAL A 8 1.48 -2.63 1.31
CA VAL A 8 0.48 -1.55 1.26
C VAL A 8 1.12 -0.33 0.62
N LEU A 9 0.62 0.07 -0.55
CA LEU A 9 1.03 1.30 -1.22
C LEU A 9 0.08 2.43 -0.82
N ILE A 10 0.61 3.58 -0.43
CA ILE A 10 -0.16 4.72 0.07
C ILE A 10 0.31 6.00 -0.63
N GLU A 11 -0.62 6.68 -1.29
CA GLU A 11 -0.39 8.05 -1.77
C GLU A 11 -0.50 9.03 -0.61
N VAL A 12 0.52 9.88 -0.44
CA VAL A 12 0.52 10.92 0.58
C VAL A 12 0.82 12.27 -0.05
N ARG A 13 0.10 13.31 0.40
CA ARG A 13 0.45 14.71 0.11
C ARG A 13 1.37 15.22 1.22
N GLY A 14 2.59 15.62 0.89
CA GLY A 14 3.57 16.09 1.87
C GLY A 14 4.99 16.11 1.31
N ASP A 15 5.96 16.46 2.15
CA ASP A 15 7.37 16.47 1.79
C ASP A 15 7.87 15.01 1.61
N PRO A 16 8.53 14.67 0.50
CA PRO A 16 9.21 13.37 0.35
C PRO A 16 10.16 13.01 1.50
N ALA A 17 10.74 14.01 2.18
CA ALA A 17 11.59 13.82 3.36
C ALA A 17 10.86 13.14 4.53
N ASP A 18 9.53 13.25 4.62
CA ASP A 18 8.73 12.64 5.68
C ASP A 18 8.38 11.16 5.41
N ARG A 19 8.62 10.67 4.18
CA ARG A 19 8.22 9.30 3.79
C ARG A 19 8.78 8.22 4.71
N PRO A 20 10.07 8.22 5.10
CA PRO A 20 10.62 7.17 5.96
C PRO A 20 9.91 7.08 7.33
N SER A 21 9.61 8.22 7.95
CA SER A 21 8.93 8.26 9.26
C SER A 21 7.45 7.84 9.14
N LEU A 22 6.79 8.22 8.05
CA LEU A 22 5.43 7.77 7.73
C LEU A 22 5.37 6.26 7.48
N MET A 23 6.30 5.71 6.71
CA MET A 23 6.38 4.26 6.46
C MET A 23 6.49 3.49 7.78
N ALA A 24 7.40 3.90 8.67
CA ALA A 24 7.55 3.29 9.99
C ALA A 24 6.26 3.37 10.82
N SER A 25 5.61 4.54 10.83
CA SER A 25 4.38 4.78 11.59
C SER A 25 3.22 3.92 11.09
N TYR A 26 3.03 3.82 9.76
CA TYR A 26 2.00 2.98 9.16
C TYR A 26 2.27 1.49 9.37
N ARG A 27 3.52 1.04 9.28
CA ARG A 27 3.88 -0.36 9.59
C ARG A 27 3.50 -0.73 11.03
N GLU A 28 3.85 0.12 11.99
CA GLU A 28 3.46 -0.06 13.39
C GLU A 28 1.93 -0.06 13.57
N LEU A 29 1.24 0.88 12.91
CA LEU A 29 -0.22 0.96 12.95
C LEU A 29 -0.86 -0.33 12.43
N PHE A 30 -0.45 -0.80 11.25
CA PHE A 30 -1.00 -2.00 10.64
C PHE A 30 -0.67 -3.26 11.45
N LYS A 31 0.55 -3.38 11.98
CA LYS A 31 0.90 -4.48 12.89
C LYS A 31 -0.02 -4.54 14.10
N ARG A 32 -0.30 -3.38 14.73
CA ARG A 32 -1.19 -3.30 15.91
C ARG A 32 -2.65 -3.55 15.57
N ARG A 33 -3.13 -3.09 14.41
CA ARG A 33 -4.55 -3.16 14.03
C ARG A 33 -4.94 -4.45 13.31
N LEU A 34 -4.05 -4.97 12.48
CA LEU A 34 -4.28 -6.16 11.65
C LEU A 34 -3.63 -7.43 12.23
N GLY A 35 -2.68 -7.28 13.17
CA GLY A 35 -2.00 -8.41 13.79
C GLY A 35 -0.96 -9.10 12.91
N VAL A 36 -0.64 -8.52 11.75
CA VAL A 36 0.32 -9.06 10.77
C VAL A 36 1.36 -8.02 10.39
N ASP A 37 2.58 -8.48 10.06
CA ASP A 37 3.62 -7.63 9.51
C ASP A 37 3.38 -7.42 8.01
N VAL A 38 3.50 -6.18 7.57
CA VAL A 38 3.26 -5.77 6.18
C VAL A 38 4.35 -4.81 5.76
N LEU A 39 4.72 -4.86 4.49
CA LEU A 39 5.52 -3.80 3.88
C LEU A 39 4.62 -2.59 3.62
N VAL A 40 5.20 -1.39 3.71
CA VAL A 40 4.50 -0.14 3.40
C VAL A 40 5.39 0.67 2.48
N GLU A 41 4.82 1.19 1.41
CA GLU A 41 5.47 2.09 0.47
C GLU A 41 4.66 3.37 0.33
N ILE A 42 5.31 4.52 0.52
CA ILE A 42 4.69 5.82 0.28
C ILE A 42 5.05 6.26 -1.14
N VAL A 43 4.02 6.45 -1.95
CA VAL A 43 4.13 6.76 -3.38
C VAL A 43 3.57 8.16 -3.67
N ASP A 44 3.92 8.67 -4.85
CA ASP A 44 3.48 10.00 -5.28
C ASP A 44 1.96 10.06 -5.51
N PRO A 45 1.30 11.21 -5.22
CA PRO A 45 -0.11 11.38 -5.52
C PRO A 45 -0.46 11.06 -6.98
N GLY A 46 -1.49 10.23 -7.18
CA GLY A 46 -1.95 9.79 -8.50
C GLY A 46 -1.22 8.58 -9.08
N SER A 47 -0.14 8.08 -8.46
CA SER A 47 0.63 6.95 -8.99
C SER A 47 -0.13 5.62 -8.94
N LEU A 48 -1.16 5.50 -8.10
CA LEU A 48 -1.99 4.29 -7.98
C LEU A 48 -3.20 4.30 -8.92
N LEU A 49 -3.47 5.40 -9.63
CA LEU A 49 -4.58 5.47 -10.60
C LEU A 49 -4.52 4.34 -11.64
N PRO A 50 -3.37 4.04 -12.28
CA PRO A 50 -3.29 2.97 -13.28
C PRO A 50 -3.56 1.57 -12.71
N LEU A 51 -3.29 1.37 -11.42
CA LEU A 51 -3.43 0.07 -10.74
C LEU A 51 -4.84 -0.14 -10.18
N THR A 52 -5.48 0.93 -9.72
CA THR A 52 -6.74 0.85 -8.97
C THR A 52 -7.97 1.16 -9.83
N GLY A 53 -7.78 1.85 -10.96
CA GLY A 53 -8.88 2.41 -11.76
C GLY A 53 -9.66 3.50 -11.03
N ALA A 54 -9.11 4.07 -9.95
CA ALA A 54 -9.74 5.17 -9.23
C ALA A 54 -9.98 6.35 -10.19
N GLY A 55 -11.19 6.91 -10.17
CA GLY A 55 -11.62 7.95 -11.12
C GLY A 55 -12.46 7.45 -12.31
N ALA A 56 -12.56 6.13 -12.52
CA ALA A 56 -13.54 5.55 -13.43
C ALA A 56 -14.95 5.47 -12.79
N GLN A 57 -15.99 5.23 -13.60
CA GLN A 57 -17.36 4.99 -13.09
C GLN A 57 -17.50 3.68 -12.29
N GLN A 58 -16.46 2.85 -12.23
CA GLN A 58 -16.45 1.56 -11.55
C GLN A 58 -15.80 1.65 -10.17
N LYS A 59 -16.15 0.70 -9.29
CA LYS A 59 -15.54 0.60 -7.96
C LYS A 59 -14.04 0.31 -8.09
N PRO A 60 -13.16 1.08 -7.43
CA PRO A 60 -11.72 0.86 -7.53
C PRO A 60 -11.31 -0.43 -6.82
N VAL A 61 -10.32 -1.12 -7.40
CA VAL A 61 -9.65 -2.26 -6.78
C VAL A 61 -8.69 -1.74 -5.72
N ARG A 62 -8.70 -2.34 -4.52
CA ARG A 62 -7.81 -1.98 -3.41
C ARG A 62 -6.92 -3.12 -2.93
N LEU A 63 -7.14 -4.32 -3.48
CA LEU A 63 -6.34 -5.51 -3.22
C LEU A 63 -6.01 -6.14 -4.57
N ILE A 64 -4.72 -6.20 -4.88
CA ILE A 64 -4.18 -6.84 -6.06
C ILE A 64 -3.54 -8.15 -5.59
N HIS A 65 -3.99 -9.28 -6.15
CA HIS A 65 -3.61 -10.60 -5.68
C HIS A 65 -2.74 -11.32 -6.72
N ASN A 66 -1.42 -11.20 -6.57
CA ASN A 66 -0.47 -11.68 -7.59
C ASN A 66 0.23 -12.99 -7.20
N ARG A 67 -0.30 -13.70 -6.19
CA ARG A 67 0.33 -14.93 -5.64
C ARG A 67 0.50 -16.04 -6.69
N PHE A 68 -0.35 -16.05 -7.71
CA PHE A 68 -0.40 -17.09 -8.72
C PHE A 68 -0.08 -16.56 -10.12
N GLU A 69 0.26 -15.29 -10.24
CA GLU A 69 0.74 -14.71 -11.49
C GLU A 69 2.17 -15.20 -11.72
N ARG A 70 2.43 -15.74 -12.92
CA ARG A 70 3.73 -16.31 -13.32
C ARG A 70 4.57 -15.29 -14.06
#